data_AF-A0A3N5MBR6-F1
#
_entry.id   AF-A0A3N5MBR6-F1
#
_cell.length_a   1.000
_cell.length_b   1.000
_cell.length_c   1.000
_cell.angle_alpha   90.00
_cell.angle_beta   90.00
_cell.angle_gamma   90.00
#
_symmetry.space_group_name_H-M   'P 1'
#
loop_
_entity.id
_entity.type
_entity.pdbx_description
1 polymer ?
#
loop_
_entity_poly.entity_id
_entity_poly.type
_entity_poly.pdbx_seq_one_letter_code
_entity_poly.pdbx_strand_id
1 'polypeptide(L)'
;MFKLIRVTGQSLEPLYCEGDYVLVSRLYALFGAIRPGDVVVLRHPAYGLMIKLVEQVTVERDEIFVIGLNDWSVDSREFGGIARKDVLGKVIWGITDL
;
A
#
# COMPACT_ATOMS: atom_id res chain seq x y z
N MET A 1 -11.89 -8.34 -9.04
CA MET A 1 -11.29 -7.53 -10.12
C MET A 1 -9.86 -7.19 -9.73
N PHE A 2 -8.92 -7.60 -10.56
CA PHE A 2 -7.48 -7.40 -10.35
C PHE A 2 -6.95 -6.29 -11.25
N LYS A 3 -5.86 -5.65 -10.86
CA LYS A 3 -5.13 -4.66 -11.67
C LYS A 3 -3.64 -4.89 -11.57
N LEU A 4 -2.95 -4.79 -12.70
CA LEU A 4 -1.50 -4.71 -12.73
C LEU A 4 -1.09 -3.25 -12.65
N ILE A 5 -0.22 -2.90 -11.70
CA ILE A 5 0.26 -1.53 -11.49
C ILE A 5 1.79 -1.53 -11.52
N ARG A 6 2.38 -0.61 -12.26
CA ARG A 6 3.83 -0.36 -12.24
C ARG A 6 4.19 0.45 -10.99
N VAL A 7 5.20 0.02 -10.27
CA VAL A 7 5.76 0.71 -9.11
C VAL A 7 6.58 1.91 -9.60
N THR A 8 6.33 3.05 -8.96
CA THR A 8 7.03 4.31 -9.22
C THR A 8 7.52 4.89 -7.90
N GLY A 9 8.75 5.40 -7.87
CA GLY A 9 9.38 5.87 -6.65
C GLY A 9 9.88 4.73 -5.77
N GLN A 10 10.48 5.10 -4.64
CA GLN A 10 11.39 4.22 -3.90
C GLN A 10 10.87 3.81 -2.53
N SER A 11 9.63 4.15 -2.15
CA SER A 11 9.22 4.04 -0.74
C SER A 11 9.14 2.62 -0.19
N LEU A 12 9.17 1.59 -1.03
CA LEU A 12 9.20 0.19 -0.62
C LEU A 12 10.46 -0.54 -1.11
N GLU A 13 11.52 0.16 -1.52
CA GLU A 13 12.81 -0.48 -1.78
C GLU A 13 13.37 -1.09 -0.48
N PRO A 14 13.96 -2.31 -0.51
CA PRO A 14 14.21 -3.15 -1.69
C PRO A 14 13.10 -4.17 -2.01
N LEU A 15 11.95 -4.14 -1.31
CA LEU A 15 10.85 -5.09 -1.53
C LEU A 15 10.18 -4.90 -2.89
N TYR A 16 9.97 -3.64 -3.29
CA TYR A 16 9.50 -3.24 -4.60
C TYR A 16 10.30 -2.05 -5.09
N CYS A 17 11.02 -2.23 -6.19
CA CYS A 17 11.85 -1.24 -6.83
C CYS A 17 11.07 -0.47 -7.91
N GLU A 18 11.54 0.74 -8.22
CA GLU A 18 10.99 1.47 -9.35
C GLU A 18 11.11 0.64 -10.64
N GLY A 19 10.00 0.51 -11.36
CA GLY A 19 9.92 -0.30 -12.58
C GLY A 19 9.24 -1.66 -12.38
N ASP A 20 9.23 -2.20 -11.15
CA ASP A 20 8.52 -3.44 -10.82
C ASP A 20 7.02 -3.34 -11.13
N TYR A 21 6.36 -4.49 -11.23
CA TYR A 21 4.90 -4.55 -11.32
C TYR A 21 4.31 -5.30 -10.13
N VAL A 22 3.12 -4.88 -9.69
CA VAL A 22 2.36 -5.56 -8.65
C VAL A 22 0.96 -5.89 -9.12
N LEU A 23 0.49 -7.09 -8.77
CA LEU A 23 -0.90 -7.48 -8.95
C LEU A 23 -1.71 -7.06 -7.72
N VAL A 24 -2.70 -6.20 -7.93
CA VAL A 24 -3.55 -5.64 -6.89
C VAL A 24 -4.95 -6.22 -6.98
N SER A 25 -5.45 -6.76 -5.87
CA SER A 25 -6.85 -7.19 -5.73
C SER A 25 -7.69 -6.10 -5.08
N ARG A 26 -8.75 -5.68 -5.77
CA ARG A 26 -9.80 -4.81 -5.20
C ARG A 26 -10.84 -5.57 -4.38
N LEU A 27 -10.85 -6.90 -4.52
CA LEU A 27 -11.75 -7.78 -3.77
C LEU A 27 -11.07 -8.31 -2.50
N TYR A 28 -10.08 -7.59 -1.96
CA TYR A 28 -9.33 -8.03 -0.78
C TYR A 28 -10.25 -8.36 0.39
N ALA A 29 -11.34 -7.62 0.58
CA ALA A 29 -12.33 -7.89 1.61
C ALA A 29 -12.96 -9.31 1.53
N LEU A 30 -12.98 -9.95 0.34
CA LEU A 30 -13.50 -11.32 0.17
C LEU A 30 -12.47 -12.41 0.46
N PHE A 31 -11.18 -12.10 0.38
CA PHE A 31 -10.08 -13.07 0.49
C PHE A 31 -9.19 -12.84 1.72
N GLY A 32 -9.51 -11.84 2.54
CA GLY A 32 -8.85 -11.57 3.82
C GLY A 32 -8.80 -10.08 4.15
N ALA A 33 -9.14 -9.73 5.40
CA ALA A 33 -9.00 -8.36 5.89
C ALA A 33 -7.55 -7.86 5.77
N ILE A 34 -7.38 -6.55 5.54
CA ILE A 34 -6.06 -5.88 5.62
C ILE A 34 -5.49 -6.07 7.03
N ARG A 35 -4.22 -6.47 7.11
CA ARG A 35 -3.48 -6.73 8.35
C ARG A 35 -2.10 -6.08 8.32
N PRO A 36 -1.45 -5.90 9.48
CA PRO A 36 -0.02 -5.59 9.53
C PRO A 36 0.81 -6.54 8.66
N GLY A 37 1.77 -6.00 7.91
CA GLY A 37 2.60 -6.72 6.96
C GLY A 37 2.02 -6.78 5.53
N ASP A 38 0.76 -6.42 5.33
CA ASP A 38 0.20 -6.34 3.98
C ASP A 38 0.76 -5.14 3.21
N VAL A 39 0.94 -5.28 1.90
CA VAL A 39 1.21 -4.13 1.02
C VAL A 39 -0.10 -3.71 0.34
N VAL A 40 -0.37 -2.41 0.35
CA VAL A 40 -1.60 -1.83 -0.19
C VAL A 40 -1.30 -0.72 -1.17
N VAL A 41 -2.22 -0.55 -2.13
CA VAL A 41 -2.28 0.63 -2.99
C VAL A 41 -3.42 1.51 -2.49
N LEU A 42 -3.11 2.77 -2.22
CA LEU A 42 -4.05 3.75 -1.66
C LEU A 42 -3.99 5.08 -2.40
N ARG A 43 -5.01 5.92 -2.22
CA ARG A 43 -5.02 7.29 -2.72
C ARG A 43 -4.98 8.27 -1.55
N HIS A 44 -3.93 9.07 -1.47
CA HIS A 44 -3.84 10.20 -0.56
C HIS A 44 -4.25 11.50 -1.29
N PRO A 45 -5.04 12.39 -0.67
CA PRO A 45 -5.47 13.64 -1.31
C PRO A 45 -4.32 14.57 -1.71
N ALA A 46 -3.26 14.65 -0.91
CA ALA A 46 -2.10 15.52 -1.20
C ALA A 46 -1.00 14.84 -2.04
N TYR A 47 -0.84 13.52 -1.92
CA TYR A 47 0.28 12.78 -2.51
C TYR A 47 -0.12 11.88 -3.68
N GLY A 48 -1.41 11.78 -3.98
CA GLY A 48 -1.91 10.98 -5.08
C GLY A 48 -1.89 9.48 -4.80
N LEU A 49 -1.54 8.69 -5.80
CA LEU A 49 -1.53 7.22 -5.71
C LEU A 49 -0.24 6.75 -5.04
N MET A 50 -0.34 5.87 -4.05
CA MET A 50 0.80 5.39 -3.27
C MET A 50 0.75 3.87 -3.09
N ILE A 51 1.92 3.25 -2.97
CA ILE A 51 2.09 1.86 -2.52
C ILE A 51 2.84 1.87 -1.18
N LYS A 52 2.28 1.24 -0.15
CA LYS A 52 2.84 1.26 1.22
C LYS A 52 2.65 -0.07 1.94
N LEU A 53 3.48 -0.31 2.94
CA LEU A 53 3.36 -1.43 3.88
C LEU A 53 2.42 -1.01 5.02
N VAL A 54 1.51 -1.89 5.40
CA VAL A 54 0.64 -1.68 6.56
C VAL A 54 1.41 -2.05 7.81
N GLU A 55 1.60 -1.09 8.71
CA GLU A 55 2.22 -1.31 10.01
C GLU A 55 1.15 -1.63 11.07
N GLN A 56 0.04 -0.90 11.07
CA GLN A 56 -1.02 -1.05 12.06
C GLN A 56 -2.41 -0.94 11.42
N VAL A 57 -3.39 -1.59 12.04
CA VAL A 57 -4.82 -1.47 11.70
C VAL A 57 -5.58 -1.00 12.93
N THR A 58 -6.30 0.11 12.82
CA THR A 58 -7.13 0.67 13.89
C THR A 58 -8.60 0.47 13.56
N VAL A 59 -9.20 -0.57 14.14
CA VAL A 59 -10.57 -1.00 13.84
C VAL A 59 -11.60 0.06 14.23
N GLU A 60 -11.44 0.71 15.39
CA GLU A 60 -12.41 1.71 15.91
C GLU A 60 -12.56 2.94 15.00
N ARG A 61 -11.50 3.30 14.27
CA ARG A 61 -11.48 4.46 13.35
C ARG A 61 -11.65 4.06 11.88
N ASP A 62 -11.72 2.76 11.59
CA ASP A 62 -11.61 2.20 10.24
C ASP A 62 -10.41 2.76 9.45
N GLU A 63 -9.26 2.81 10.12
CA GLU A 63 -8.02 3.38 9.59
C GLU A 63 -6.90 2.34 9.57
N ILE A 64 -5.91 2.58 8.72
CA ILE A 64 -4.64 1.87 8.69
C ILE A 64 -3.49 2.86 8.83
N PHE A 65 -2.45 2.46 9.55
CA PHE A 65 -1.18 3.17 9.59
C PHE A 65 -0.23 2.47 8.63
N VAL A 66 0.33 3.23 7.69
CA VAL A 66 1.17 2.72 6.61
C VAL A 66 2.54 3.39 6.61
N ILE A 67 3.56 2.61 6.27
CA ILE A 67 4.97 3.04 6.26
C ILE A 67 5.64 2.67 4.94
N GLY A 68 6.72 3.38 4.62
CA GLY A 68 7.72 2.89 3.68
C GLY A 68 8.84 2.10 4.37
N LEU A 69 9.76 1.57 3.59
CA LEU A 69 10.92 0.78 4.05
C LEU A 69 12.21 1.60 4.12
N ASN A 70 12.15 2.90 3.82
CA ASN A 70 13.28 3.82 3.94
C ASN A 70 12.90 5.12 4.64
N ASP A 71 13.94 5.85 5.07
CA ASP A 71 13.79 7.08 5.85
C ASP A 71 13.24 8.26 5.05
N TRP A 72 13.29 8.18 3.72
CA TRP A 72 12.80 9.22 2.80
C TRP A 72 11.32 9.01 2.39
N SER A 73 10.67 7.99 2.95
CA SER A 73 9.28 7.69 2.65
C SER A 73 8.34 8.69 3.31
N VAL A 74 7.63 9.47 2.49
CA VAL A 74 6.43 10.19 2.92
C VAL A 74 5.33 9.17 3.23
N ASP A 75 4.97 9.03 4.51
CA ASP A 75 4.01 8.04 4.99
C ASP A 75 3.25 8.47 6.27
N SER A 76 2.60 7.54 6.95
CA SER A 76 1.70 7.87 8.08
C SER A 76 2.42 8.50 9.27
N ARG A 77 3.75 8.39 9.34
CA ARG A 77 4.57 9.14 10.32
C ARG A 77 4.46 10.66 10.13
N GLU A 78 4.21 11.10 8.90
CA GLU A 78 4.03 12.51 8.56
C GLU A 78 2.56 12.93 8.46
N PHE A 79 1.70 12.09 7.87
CA PHE A 79 0.31 12.47 7.56
C PHE A 79 -0.77 11.76 8.39
N GLY A 80 -0.39 10.86 9.31
CA GLY A 80 -1.32 10.12 10.16
C GLY A 80 -2.00 8.93 9.45
N GLY A 81 -3.08 8.42 10.04
CA GLY A 81 -3.79 7.24 9.53
C GLY A 81 -4.52 7.48 8.20
N ILE A 82 -4.65 6.41 7.42
CA ILE A 82 -5.41 6.39 6.17
C ILE A 82 -6.73 5.67 6.38
N ALA A 83 -7.84 6.31 6.04
CA ALA A 83 -9.15 5.68 6.10
C ALA A 83 -9.22 4.49 5.13
N ARG A 84 -9.82 3.38 5.54
CA ARG A 84 -9.90 2.15 4.74
C ARG A 84 -10.56 2.36 3.38
N LYS A 85 -11.49 3.31 3.27
CA LYS A 85 -12.15 3.69 2.00
C LYS A 85 -11.18 4.23 0.93
N ASP A 86 -10.04 4.77 1.36
CA ASP A 86 -9.02 5.35 0.47
C ASP A 86 -8.01 4.29 0.00
N VAL A 87 -8.12 3.05 0.50
CA VAL A 87 -7.39 1.89 0.01
C VAL A 87 -8.05 1.36 -1.26
N LEU A 88 -7.32 1.40 -2.36
CA LEU A 88 -7.79 0.93 -3.66
C LEU A 88 -7.72 -0.59 -3.78
N GLY A 89 -6.76 -1.22 -3.10
CA GLY A 89 -6.62 -2.66 -3.07
C GLY A 89 -5.37 -3.16 -2.37
N LYS A 90 -5.33 -4.46 -2.14
CA LYS A 90 -4.19 -5.17 -1.55
C LYS A 90 -3.31 -5.76 -2.64
N VAL A 91 -1.99 -5.61 -2.52
CA VAL A 91 -1.03 -6.32 -3.35
C VAL A 91 -1.04 -7.79 -2.97
N ILE A 92 -1.24 -8.66 -3.95
CA ILE A 92 -1.30 -10.11 -3.75
C ILE A 92 -0.16 -10.86 -4.45
N TRP A 93 0.57 -10.18 -5.34
CA TRP A 93 1.71 -10.74 -6.04
C TRP A 93 2.65 -9.63 -6.52
N GLY A 94 3.95 -9.85 -6.37
CA GLY A 94 5.01 -9.01 -6.93
C GLY A 94 5.60 -9.63 -8.20
N ILE A 95 5.85 -8.80 -9.20
CA ILE A 95 6.59 -9.15 -10.41
C ILE A 95 7.82 -8.25 -10.42
N THR A 96 8.83 -8.71 -9.71
CA THR A 96 10.17 -8.14 -9.61
C THR A 96 11.03 -8.94 -10.59
N ASP A 97 11.96 -8.31 -11.31
CA ASP A 97 12.85 -8.94 -12.34
C ASP A 97 12.34 -8.98 -13.80
N LEU A 98 11.46 -8.06 -14.22
CA LEU A 98 11.13 -7.86 -15.65
C LEU A 98 12.17 -7.01 -16.40
#